data_AF-A0A4Q7ZKX2-F1
#
_entry.id   AF-A0A4Q7ZKX2-F1
#
_cell.length_a   1.000
_cell.length_b   1.000
_cell.length_c   1.000
_cell.angle_alpha   90.00
_cell.angle_beta   90.00
_cell.angle_gamma   90.00
#
_symmetry.space_group_name_H-M   'P 1'
#
loop_
_entity.id
_entity.type
_entity.pdbx_description
1 polymer ?
#
loop_
_entity_poly.entity_id
_entity_poly.type
_entity_poly.pdbx_seq_one_letter_code
_entity_poly.pdbx_strand_id
1 'polypeptide(L)'
;MIHLRTFRPAGIKQFGDALDEIRSGHSVDVAALRDDPGLTDIVPGRPVLEITPLMNRRESAEYFFEALRPYAEQLGDIERNEGLWSWLALAWIDILAPEGEKGRSLGEQARWILSADDYRRYYRHLLAGPYRIYKAHRENPDLAMAVLATPVNAPGDVVEQFASRQEFIVNRNLLQAITELYYDPATQKIKRGAATKGGGSARRLAAVLNQFDLTWDIHGMPSSRMLELLPAEFARFRAA
;
A
#
# COMPACT_ATOMS: atom_id res chain seq x y z
N MET A 1 -7.15 -20.16 9.71
CA MET A 1 -5.81 -20.53 9.17
C MET A 1 -5.97 -21.09 7.76
N ILE A 2 -5.10 -20.71 6.83
CA ILE A 2 -5.11 -21.13 5.42
C ILE A 2 -3.68 -21.41 4.94
N HIS A 3 -3.49 -22.34 4.00
CA HIS A 3 -2.18 -22.54 3.39
C HIS A 3 -1.85 -21.41 2.42
N LEU A 4 -0.64 -20.86 2.50
CA LEU A 4 -0.16 -19.86 1.54
C LEU A 4 -0.09 -20.47 0.14
N ARG A 5 -0.74 -19.80 -0.81
CA ARG A 5 -0.72 -20.14 -2.22
C ARG A 5 -0.37 -18.92 -3.07
N THR A 6 -0.06 -19.17 -4.32
CA THR A 6 0.05 -18.15 -5.36
C THR A 6 -0.92 -18.49 -6.48
N PHE A 7 -1.53 -17.47 -7.09
CA PHE A 7 -2.29 -17.69 -8.31
C PHE A 7 -1.37 -18.01 -9.49
N ARG A 8 -1.80 -18.95 -10.32
CA ARG A 8 -1.34 -19.12 -11.71
C ARG A 8 -1.94 -18.02 -12.59
N PRO A 9 -1.45 -17.82 -13.83
CA PRO A 9 -2.06 -16.88 -14.76
C PRO A 9 -3.58 -17.07 -14.95
N ALA A 10 -4.04 -18.33 -14.99
CA ALA A 10 -5.47 -18.65 -15.05
C ALA A 10 -6.23 -18.18 -13.80
N GLY A 11 -5.65 -18.34 -12.62
CA GLY A 11 -6.23 -17.87 -11.35
C GLY A 11 -6.31 -16.35 -11.27
N ILE A 12 -5.28 -15.63 -11.74
CA ILE A 12 -5.32 -14.16 -11.84
C ILE A 12 -6.46 -13.71 -12.74
N LYS A 13 -6.61 -14.34 -13.92
CA LYS A 13 -7.71 -14.04 -14.84
C LYS A 13 -9.07 -14.29 -14.19
N GLN A 14 -9.27 -15.46 -13.61
CA GLN A 14 -10.55 -15.82 -12.99
C GLN A 14 -10.88 -14.96 -11.77
N PHE A 15 -9.86 -14.51 -11.03
CA PHE A 15 -10.06 -13.51 -9.99
C PHE A 15 -10.48 -12.16 -10.55
N GLY A 16 -9.94 -11.74 -11.70
CA GLY A 16 -10.41 -10.57 -12.43
C GLY A 16 -11.89 -10.66 -12.78
N ASP A 17 -12.30 -11.77 -13.40
CA ASP A 17 -13.70 -12.04 -13.76
C ASP A 17 -14.58 -12.03 -12.49
N ALA A 18 -14.13 -12.66 -11.40
CA ALA A 18 -14.84 -12.66 -10.11
C ALA A 18 -15.03 -11.25 -9.52
N LEU A 19 -14.05 -10.36 -9.64
CA LEU A 19 -14.19 -8.98 -9.17
C LEU A 19 -15.27 -8.23 -9.97
N ASP A 20 -15.40 -8.49 -11.27
CA ASP A 20 -16.44 -7.89 -12.10
C ASP A 20 -17.84 -8.43 -11.79
N GLU A 21 -17.95 -9.73 -11.51
CA GLU A 21 -19.19 -10.35 -11.01
C GLU A 21 -19.64 -9.73 -9.67
N ILE A 22 -18.71 -9.59 -8.70
CA ILE A 22 -19.00 -8.96 -7.41
C ILE A 22 -19.43 -7.50 -7.58
N ARG A 23 -18.77 -6.73 -8.47
CA ARG A 23 -19.19 -5.34 -8.78
C ARG A 23 -20.59 -5.27 -9.39
N SER A 24 -20.98 -6.31 -10.12
CA SER A 24 -22.30 -6.43 -10.75
C SER A 24 -23.38 -6.92 -9.78
N GLY A 25 -23.03 -7.20 -8.52
CA GLY A 25 -23.94 -7.65 -7.48
C GLY A 25 -24.15 -9.17 -7.45
N HIS A 26 -23.36 -9.94 -8.20
CA HIS A 26 -23.39 -11.39 -8.14
C HIS A 26 -22.50 -11.92 -7.02
N SER A 27 -22.93 -13.06 -6.44
CA SER A 27 -22.12 -13.77 -5.46
C SER A 27 -21.10 -14.66 -6.16
N VAL A 28 -19.89 -14.72 -5.59
CA VAL A 28 -18.80 -15.60 -6.05
C VAL A 28 -18.34 -16.45 -4.87
N ASP A 29 -18.10 -17.74 -5.13
CA ASP A 29 -17.47 -18.61 -4.14
C ASP A 29 -15.97 -18.30 -4.03
N VAL A 30 -15.65 -17.39 -3.10
CA VAL A 30 -14.29 -16.96 -2.79
C VAL A 30 -13.41 -18.13 -2.36
N ALA A 31 -13.95 -19.08 -1.59
CA ALA A 31 -13.18 -20.21 -1.08
C ALA A 31 -12.82 -21.18 -2.21
N ALA A 32 -13.77 -21.47 -3.11
CA ALA A 32 -13.51 -22.28 -4.29
C ALA A 32 -12.38 -21.68 -5.14
N LEU A 33 -12.44 -20.38 -5.45
CA LEU A 33 -11.40 -19.70 -6.23
C LEU A 33 -10.04 -19.68 -5.51
N ARG A 34 -10.03 -19.40 -4.20
CA ARG A 34 -8.81 -19.34 -3.37
C ARG A 34 -8.10 -20.70 -3.29
N ASP A 35 -8.86 -21.78 -3.24
CA ASP A 35 -8.37 -23.12 -2.93
C ASP A 35 -8.34 -24.08 -4.13
N ASP A 36 -8.70 -23.62 -5.34
CA ASP A 36 -8.70 -24.42 -6.57
C ASP A 36 -7.25 -24.82 -7.00
N PRO A 37 -6.92 -26.12 -7.09
CA PRO A 37 -5.59 -26.61 -7.47
C PRO A 37 -5.25 -26.43 -8.97
N GLY A 38 -6.24 -26.15 -9.82
CA GLY A 38 -6.06 -25.73 -11.20
C GLY A 38 -5.64 -24.27 -11.33
N LEU A 39 -6.06 -23.42 -10.38
CA LEU A 39 -5.85 -21.96 -10.40
C LEU A 39 -4.70 -21.50 -9.53
N THR A 40 -4.27 -22.31 -8.57
CA THR A 40 -3.26 -21.92 -7.57
C THR A 40 -2.20 -22.99 -7.37
N ASP A 41 -1.03 -22.55 -6.90
CA ASP A 41 0.06 -23.40 -6.43
C ASP A 41 0.26 -23.20 -4.92
N ILE A 42 0.38 -24.29 -4.17
CA ILE A 42 0.77 -24.23 -2.75
C ILE A 42 2.25 -23.90 -2.67
N VAL A 43 2.60 -22.90 -1.87
CA VAL A 43 4.00 -22.50 -1.68
C VAL A 43 4.79 -23.65 -1.01
N PRO A 44 5.97 -24.02 -1.54
CA PRO A 44 6.82 -25.03 -0.92
C PRO A 44 7.12 -24.72 0.56
N GLY A 45 7.15 -25.75 1.41
CA GLY A 45 7.18 -25.58 2.87
C GLY A 45 5.79 -25.43 3.51
N ARG A 46 4.74 -25.31 2.69
CA ARG A 46 3.31 -25.23 3.10
C ARG A 46 3.06 -24.22 4.24
N PRO A 47 3.48 -22.95 4.07
CA PRO A 47 3.23 -21.93 5.08
C PRO A 47 1.75 -21.87 5.44
N VAL A 48 1.44 -21.61 6.70
CA VAL A 48 0.07 -21.38 7.15
C VAL A 48 -0.04 -19.93 7.58
N LEU A 49 -1.04 -19.23 7.04
CA LEU A 49 -1.39 -17.88 7.43
C LEU A 49 -2.67 -17.86 8.25
N GLU A 50 -2.73 -16.95 9.22
CA GLU A 50 -3.94 -16.66 9.97
C GLU A 50 -4.65 -15.44 9.37
N ILE A 51 -5.90 -15.59 8.94
CA ILE A 51 -6.72 -14.45 8.52
C ILE A 51 -7.09 -13.65 9.76
N THR A 52 -6.39 -12.54 9.96
CA THR A 52 -6.55 -11.63 11.11
C THR A 52 -6.90 -10.23 10.60
N PRO A 53 -7.66 -9.42 11.38
CA PRO A 53 -7.91 -8.02 11.05
C PRO A 53 -6.63 -7.24 10.72
N LEU A 54 -6.73 -6.31 9.77
CA LEU A 54 -5.63 -5.43 9.37
C LEU A 54 -6.10 -3.98 9.53
N MET A 55 -5.74 -3.32 10.63
CA MET A 55 -6.32 -2.02 11.00
C MET A 55 -5.83 -0.90 10.08
N ASN A 56 -4.55 -0.93 9.72
CA ASN A 56 -3.94 0.07 8.85
C ASN A 56 -2.86 -0.54 7.95
N ARG A 57 -2.37 0.29 7.02
CA ARG A 57 -1.33 -0.08 6.05
C ARG A 57 -0.04 -0.52 6.73
N ARG A 58 0.35 0.10 7.86
CA ARG A 58 1.52 -0.25 8.66
C ARG A 58 1.43 -1.70 9.17
N GLU A 59 0.37 -2.03 9.88
CA GLU A 59 0.13 -3.35 10.46
C GLU A 59 -0.01 -4.42 9.38
N SER A 60 -0.74 -4.12 8.30
CA SER A 60 -0.86 -5.03 7.16
C SER A 60 0.50 -5.37 6.57
N ALA A 61 1.33 -4.36 6.33
CA ALA A 61 2.64 -4.57 5.77
C ALA A 61 3.57 -5.32 6.72
N GLU A 62 3.48 -5.07 8.03
CA GLU A 62 4.22 -5.81 9.06
C GLU A 62 3.87 -7.28 9.06
N TYR A 63 2.58 -7.59 9.13
CA TYR A 63 2.07 -8.95 9.14
C TYR A 63 2.60 -9.73 7.94
N PHE A 64 2.46 -9.19 6.72
CA PHE A 64 2.94 -9.88 5.53
C PHE A 64 4.47 -9.91 5.42
N PHE A 65 5.19 -8.90 5.92
CA PHE A 65 6.65 -8.94 5.97
C PHE A 65 7.15 -10.08 6.86
N GLU A 66 6.63 -10.18 8.08
CA GLU A 66 7.02 -11.21 9.04
C GLU A 66 6.58 -12.61 8.60
N ALA A 67 5.39 -12.73 8.01
CA ALA A 67 4.86 -14.01 7.56
C ALA A 67 5.57 -14.55 6.30
N LEU A 68 5.97 -13.67 5.37
CA LEU A 68 6.56 -14.07 4.08
C LEU A 68 8.08 -14.19 4.12
N ARG A 69 8.79 -13.42 4.97
CA ARG A 69 10.27 -13.41 5.00
C ARG A 69 10.91 -14.80 5.21
N PRO A 70 10.37 -15.75 6.00
CA PRO A 70 11.00 -17.07 6.16
C PRO A 70 10.96 -17.91 4.89
N TYR A 71 10.10 -17.54 3.93
CA TYR A 71 9.87 -18.26 2.68
C TYR A 71 10.33 -17.46 1.45
N ALA A 72 11.20 -16.46 1.65
CA ALA A 72 11.62 -15.56 0.58
C ALA A 72 12.28 -16.29 -0.61
N GLU A 73 13.04 -17.36 -0.33
CA GLU A 73 13.67 -18.17 -1.38
C GLU A 73 12.64 -18.88 -2.25
N GLN A 74 11.58 -19.44 -1.63
CA GLN A 74 10.52 -20.17 -2.32
C GLN A 74 9.58 -19.24 -3.09
N LEU A 75 9.40 -18.02 -2.59
CA LEU A 75 8.52 -17.01 -3.18
C LEU A 75 9.19 -16.19 -4.31
N GLY A 76 10.53 -16.23 -4.40
CA GLY A 76 11.30 -15.48 -5.37
C GLY A 76 11.19 -13.97 -5.15
N ASP A 77 10.93 -13.22 -6.21
CA ASP A 77 10.70 -11.78 -6.11
C ASP A 77 9.30 -11.49 -5.53
N ILE A 78 9.21 -11.49 -4.20
CA ILE A 78 7.97 -11.21 -3.48
C ILE A 78 7.34 -9.90 -3.94
N GLU A 79 8.10 -8.83 -4.18
CA GLU A 79 7.55 -7.50 -4.48
C GLU A 79 6.90 -7.42 -5.86
N ARG A 80 7.29 -8.30 -6.78
CA ARG A 80 6.77 -8.40 -8.15
C ARG A 80 5.89 -9.63 -8.37
N ASN A 81 5.68 -10.47 -7.35
CA ASN A 81 4.92 -11.71 -7.47
C ASN A 81 3.41 -11.41 -7.56
N GLU A 82 2.91 -11.23 -8.79
CA GLU A 82 1.50 -10.92 -9.06
C GLU A 82 0.55 -11.99 -8.51
N GLY A 83 0.90 -13.26 -8.74
CA GLY A 83 0.10 -14.39 -8.27
C GLY A 83 -0.05 -14.43 -6.75
N LEU A 84 1.03 -14.13 -6.02
CA LEU A 84 1.03 -14.04 -4.56
C LEU A 84 0.13 -12.91 -4.07
N TRP A 85 0.37 -11.68 -4.54
CA TRP A 85 -0.34 -10.51 -4.02
C TRP A 85 -1.82 -10.51 -4.37
N SER A 86 -2.18 -10.97 -5.57
CA SER A 86 -3.57 -11.13 -5.96
C SER A 86 -4.27 -12.23 -5.18
N TRP A 87 -3.58 -13.34 -4.89
CA TRP A 87 -4.14 -14.38 -4.04
C TRP A 87 -4.36 -13.90 -2.60
N LEU A 88 -3.39 -13.19 -2.02
CA LEU A 88 -3.52 -12.58 -0.69
C LEU A 88 -4.68 -11.58 -0.63
N ALA A 89 -4.85 -10.76 -1.68
CA ALA A 89 -5.96 -9.81 -1.77
C ALA A 89 -7.32 -10.52 -1.79
N LEU A 90 -7.47 -11.62 -2.53
CA LEU A 90 -8.68 -12.45 -2.46
C LEU A 90 -8.86 -13.08 -1.08
N ALA A 91 -7.80 -13.66 -0.51
CA ALA A 91 -7.87 -14.33 0.78
C ALA A 91 -8.29 -13.41 1.94
N TRP A 92 -8.01 -12.10 1.83
CA TRP A 92 -8.39 -11.06 2.79
C TRP A 92 -9.60 -10.21 2.34
N ILE A 93 -10.37 -10.63 1.32
CA ILE A 93 -11.44 -9.81 0.74
C ILE A 93 -12.49 -9.36 1.76
N ASP A 94 -12.82 -10.19 2.75
CA ASP A 94 -13.76 -9.87 3.83
C ASP A 94 -13.28 -8.75 4.76
N ILE A 95 -11.97 -8.58 4.88
CA ILE A 95 -11.34 -7.54 5.69
C ILE A 95 -11.08 -6.29 4.84
N LEU A 96 -10.63 -6.46 3.60
CA LEU A 96 -10.30 -5.36 2.70
C LEU A 96 -11.53 -4.66 2.14
N ALA A 97 -12.58 -5.42 1.82
CA ALA A 97 -13.86 -4.93 1.36
C ALA A 97 -14.98 -5.75 2.02
N PRO A 98 -15.28 -5.46 3.31
CA PRO A 98 -16.39 -6.09 3.99
C PRO A 98 -17.70 -5.83 3.26
N GLU A 99 -18.61 -6.78 3.36
CA GLU A 99 -19.92 -6.70 2.75
C GLU A 99 -20.81 -5.69 3.49
N GLY A 100 -21.31 -4.69 2.78
CA GLY A 100 -22.27 -3.72 3.30
C GLY A 100 -23.64 -3.87 2.65
N GLU A 101 -24.58 -2.99 3.00
CA GLU A 101 -25.96 -3.01 2.45
C GLU A 101 -26.02 -2.95 0.91
N LYS A 102 -25.04 -2.30 0.29
CA LYS A 102 -24.92 -2.14 -1.18
C LYS A 102 -23.92 -3.12 -1.80
N GLY A 103 -23.54 -4.18 -1.09
CA GLY A 103 -22.45 -5.08 -1.48
C GLY A 103 -21.06 -4.53 -1.12
N ARG A 104 -20.03 -5.07 -1.76
CA ARG A 104 -18.62 -4.76 -1.47
C ARG A 104 -18.12 -3.57 -2.28
N SER A 105 -17.46 -2.63 -1.60
CA SER A 105 -16.80 -1.50 -2.27
C SER A 105 -15.40 -1.90 -2.75
N LEU A 106 -15.32 -2.52 -3.94
CA LEU A 106 -14.06 -3.02 -4.50
C LEU A 106 -13.20 -1.89 -5.11
N GLY A 107 -13.81 -0.86 -5.70
CA GLY A 107 -13.10 0.14 -6.49
C GLY A 107 -12.42 -0.48 -7.74
N GLU A 108 -11.34 0.14 -8.20
CA GLU A 108 -10.60 -0.29 -9.40
C GLU A 108 -9.93 -1.66 -9.24
N GLN A 109 -9.76 -2.38 -10.35
CA GLN A 109 -9.15 -3.70 -10.38
C GLN A 109 -7.68 -3.72 -9.92
N ALA A 110 -6.92 -2.64 -10.18
CA ALA A 110 -5.51 -2.52 -9.75
C ALA A 110 -5.31 -2.52 -8.22
N ARG A 111 -6.38 -2.39 -7.44
CA ARG A 111 -6.36 -2.54 -5.98
C ARG A 111 -6.20 -3.99 -5.53
N TRP A 112 -6.60 -4.94 -6.39
CA TRP A 112 -6.72 -6.36 -6.09
C TRP A 112 -5.80 -7.22 -6.95
N ILE A 113 -5.61 -6.82 -8.21
CA ILE A 113 -4.68 -7.49 -9.13
C ILE A 113 -3.42 -6.66 -9.22
N LEU A 114 -2.30 -7.23 -8.81
CA LEU A 114 -1.01 -6.55 -8.91
C LEU A 114 -0.60 -6.53 -10.38
N SER A 115 -0.30 -5.35 -10.89
CA SER A 115 0.33 -5.18 -12.20
C SER A 115 1.78 -4.76 -11.98
N ALA A 116 2.69 -5.71 -11.84
CA ALA A 116 4.08 -5.46 -11.44
C ALA A 116 4.87 -4.70 -12.53
N ASP A 117 4.46 -4.84 -13.78
CA ASP A 117 5.06 -4.15 -14.94
C ASP A 117 4.45 -2.77 -15.23
N ASP A 118 3.27 -2.46 -14.68
CA ASP A 118 2.65 -1.14 -14.84
C ASP A 118 3.09 -0.20 -13.73
N TYR A 119 4.19 0.53 -13.99
CA TYR A 119 4.74 1.53 -13.08
C TYR A 119 3.72 2.61 -12.66
N ARG A 120 2.62 2.80 -13.41
CA ARG A 120 1.55 3.77 -13.10
C ARG A 120 0.49 3.22 -12.16
N ARG A 121 0.44 1.90 -11.94
CA ARG A 121 -0.65 1.24 -11.20
C ARG A 121 -0.18 0.31 -10.10
N TYR A 122 1.04 -0.22 -10.16
CA TYR A 122 1.54 -1.21 -9.18
C TYR A 122 1.39 -0.77 -7.72
N TYR A 123 1.55 0.54 -7.44
CA TYR A 123 1.45 1.11 -6.08
C TYR A 123 0.02 1.11 -5.51
N ARG A 124 -1.01 0.96 -6.36
CA ARG A 124 -2.43 0.99 -5.96
C ARG A 124 -2.89 -0.30 -5.28
N HIS A 125 -2.13 -1.38 -5.44
CA HIS A 125 -2.46 -2.66 -4.84
C HIS A 125 -2.52 -2.55 -3.32
N LEU A 126 -3.62 -3.03 -2.72
CA LEU A 126 -3.95 -2.79 -1.30
C LEU A 126 -2.91 -3.33 -0.34
N LEU A 127 -2.34 -4.50 -0.64
CA LEU A 127 -1.37 -5.19 0.22
C LEU A 127 0.09 -4.98 -0.24
N ALA A 128 0.39 -5.23 -1.51
CA ALA A 128 1.73 -5.06 -2.08
C ALA A 128 2.28 -3.63 -1.94
N GLY A 129 1.45 -2.59 -2.14
CA GLY A 129 1.86 -1.20 -2.00
C GLY A 129 2.46 -0.87 -0.62
N PRO A 130 1.71 -1.05 0.48
CA PRO A 130 2.26 -0.80 1.81
C PRO A 130 3.37 -1.78 2.21
N TYR A 131 3.33 -3.04 1.76
CA TYR A 131 4.44 -3.99 1.97
C TYR A 131 5.78 -3.44 1.45
N ARG A 132 5.80 -2.89 0.23
CA ARG A 132 7.02 -2.35 -0.39
C ARG A 132 7.56 -1.15 0.39
N ILE A 133 6.68 -0.24 0.80
CA ILE A 133 7.04 0.92 1.63
C ILE A 133 7.63 0.45 2.96
N TYR A 134 6.95 -0.48 3.64
CA TYR A 134 7.44 -1.06 4.89
C TYR A 134 8.82 -1.68 4.72
N LYS A 135 9.00 -2.55 3.71
CA LYS A 135 10.24 -3.29 3.49
C LYS A 135 11.43 -2.35 3.28
N ALA A 136 11.22 -1.24 2.57
CA ALA A 136 12.21 -0.19 2.33
C ALA A 136 12.62 0.53 3.63
N HIS A 137 11.71 0.67 4.60
CA HIS A 137 11.92 1.41 5.85
C HIS A 137 11.85 0.54 7.10
N ARG A 138 12.05 -0.78 6.97
CA ARG A 138 11.82 -1.75 8.06
C ARG A 138 12.63 -1.49 9.33
N GLU A 139 13.77 -0.82 9.20
CA GLU A 139 14.64 -0.46 10.34
C GLU A 139 14.06 0.68 11.18
N ASN A 140 13.30 1.59 10.56
CA ASN A 140 12.59 2.66 11.24
C ASN A 140 11.36 3.08 10.42
N PRO A 141 10.25 2.34 10.57
CA PRO A 141 9.08 2.56 9.75
C PRO A 141 8.21 3.73 10.19
N ASP A 142 8.45 4.26 11.40
CA ASP A 142 7.74 5.43 11.91
C ASP A 142 7.94 6.64 10.99
N LEU A 143 9.08 6.68 10.29
CA LEU A 143 9.41 7.70 9.29
C LEU A 143 8.46 7.69 8.08
N ALA A 144 7.73 6.61 7.84
CA ALA A 144 6.82 6.44 6.71
C ALA A 144 5.34 6.50 7.12
N MET A 145 5.02 6.92 8.34
CA MET A 145 3.64 6.90 8.85
C MET A 145 2.67 7.80 8.08
N ALA A 146 3.14 8.87 7.42
CA ALA A 146 2.27 9.65 6.54
C ALA A 146 1.65 8.82 5.38
N VAL A 147 2.25 7.70 5.00
CA VAL A 147 1.75 6.81 3.94
C VAL A 147 1.38 5.40 4.42
N LEU A 148 1.57 5.12 5.71
CA LEU A 148 1.26 3.84 6.36
C LEU A 148 0.18 3.92 7.46
N ALA A 149 -0.16 5.12 7.95
CA ALA A 149 -1.13 5.27 9.05
C ALA A 149 -2.59 5.05 8.63
N THR A 150 -2.92 5.17 7.34
CA THR A 150 -4.31 5.10 6.88
C THR A 150 -4.82 3.66 6.84
N PRO A 151 -6.14 3.43 6.87
CA PRO A 151 -6.72 2.11 6.64
C PRO A 151 -6.23 1.50 5.32
N VAL A 152 -6.06 0.17 5.30
CA VAL A 152 -5.53 -0.55 4.12
C VAL A 152 -6.39 -0.27 2.88
N ASN A 153 -7.70 -0.23 3.05
CA ASN A 153 -8.70 -0.01 2.01
C ASN A 153 -9.02 1.48 1.73
N ALA A 154 -8.36 2.41 2.42
CA ALA A 154 -8.54 3.84 2.20
C ALA A 154 -7.19 4.58 2.28
N PRO A 155 -6.33 4.48 1.25
CA PRO A 155 -4.98 5.07 1.25
C PRO A 155 -4.97 6.60 1.42
N GLY A 156 -5.97 7.29 0.85
CA GLY A 156 -6.10 8.75 0.95
C GLY A 156 -5.12 9.55 0.07
N ASP A 157 -5.32 10.88 0.03
CA ASP A 157 -4.63 11.76 -0.93
C ASP A 157 -3.10 11.81 -0.70
N VAL A 158 -2.64 11.75 0.55
CA VAL A 158 -1.19 11.76 0.86
C VAL A 158 -0.49 10.56 0.20
N VAL A 159 -1.08 9.37 0.32
CA VAL A 159 -0.56 8.17 -0.34
C VAL A 159 -0.62 8.33 -1.86
N GLU A 160 -1.72 8.82 -2.43
CA GLU A 160 -1.82 9.00 -3.89
C GLU A 160 -0.75 9.96 -4.46
N GLN A 161 -0.43 11.05 -3.74
CA GLN A 161 0.56 12.02 -4.21
C GLN A 161 2.00 11.50 -4.18
N PHE A 162 2.35 10.66 -3.18
CA PHE A 162 3.75 10.26 -2.95
C PHE A 162 4.03 8.79 -3.27
N ALA A 163 3.09 7.88 -3.04
CA ALA A 163 3.30 6.46 -3.29
C ALA A 163 3.28 6.09 -4.78
N SER A 164 2.85 6.99 -5.65
CA SER A 164 2.97 6.84 -7.10
C SER A 164 4.39 7.00 -7.63
N ARG A 165 5.32 7.47 -6.79
CA ARG A 165 6.70 7.85 -7.14
C ARG A 165 7.69 6.94 -6.42
N GLN A 166 8.32 6.04 -7.17
CA GLN A 166 9.23 5.04 -6.62
C GLN A 166 10.39 5.68 -5.87
N GLU A 167 10.97 6.70 -6.47
CA GLU A 167 12.09 7.48 -5.97
C GLU A 167 11.77 8.20 -4.65
N PHE A 168 10.49 8.51 -4.42
CA PHE A 168 10.06 9.12 -3.16
C PHE A 168 9.83 8.08 -2.07
N ILE A 169 9.20 6.96 -2.41
CA ILE A 169 8.92 5.90 -1.45
C ILE A 169 10.20 5.34 -0.85
N VAL A 170 11.27 5.18 -1.63
CA VAL A 170 12.53 4.61 -1.12
C VAL A 170 13.41 5.61 -0.38
N ASN A 171 13.12 6.92 -0.49
CA ASN A 171 13.90 7.97 0.15
C ASN A 171 13.46 8.18 1.61
N ARG A 172 14.30 7.73 2.54
CA ARG A 172 14.06 7.83 3.99
C ARG A 172 13.89 9.28 4.47
N ASN A 173 14.76 10.19 4.04
CA ASN A 173 14.72 11.59 4.48
C ASN A 173 13.47 12.30 3.97
N LEU A 174 13.05 11.97 2.75
CA LEU A 174 11.84 12.55 2.17
C LEU A 174 10.57 12.04 2.87
N LEU A 175 10.45 10.72 3.07
CA LEU A 175 9.30 10.20 3.82
C LEU A 175 9.26 10.73 5.25
N GLN A 176 10.41 10.86 5.89
CA GLN A 176 10.50 11.49 7.21
C GLN A 176 9.94 12.92 7.18
N ALA A 177 10.35 13.76 6.23
CA ALA A 177 9.82 15.13 6.10
C ALA A 177 8.30 15.15 5.84
N ILE A 178 7.80 14.24 4.99
CA ILE A 178 6.37 14.10 4.70
C ILE A 178 5.61 13.67 5.97
N THR A 179 6.17 12.76 6.75
CA THR A 179 5.60 12.29 8.03
C THR A 179 5.59 13.40 9.07
N GLU A 180 6.69 14.11 9.28
CA GLU A 180 6.76 15.26 10.20
C GLU A 180 5.71 16.33 9.84
N LEU A 181 5.49 16.57 8.54
CA LEU A 181 4.46 17.49 8.07
C LEU A 181 3.04 16.97 8.30
N TYR A 182 2.73 15.74 7.93
CA TYR A 182 1.34 15.33 7.74
C TYR A 182 0.82 14.27 8.70
N TYR A 183 1.67 13.65 9.50
CA TYR A 183 1.26 12.69 10.52
C TYR A 183 1.27 13.34 11.90
N ASP A 184 0.20 13.13 12.67
CA ASP A 184 0.09 13.53 14.06
C ASP A 184 0.32 12.30 14.95
N PRO A 185 1.45 12.23 15.68
CA PRO A 185 1.75 11.08 16.54
C PRO A 185 0.83 10.98 17.76
N ALA A 186 0.24 12.09 18.23
CA ALA A 186 -0.65 12.08 19.39
C ALA A 186 -2.02 11.46 19.04
N THR A 187 -2.53 11.74 17.84
CA THR A 187 -3.81 11.18 17.37
C THR A 187 -3.66 9.95 16.47
N GLN A 188 -2.43 9.61 16.10
CA GLN A 188 -2.06 8.55 15.15
C GLN A 188 -2.78 8.68 13.79
N LYS A 189 -3.00 9.91 13.34
CA LYS A 189 -3.79 10.23 12.14
C LYS A 189 -3.08 11.22 11.25
N ILE A 190 -3.51 11.27 9.99
CA ILE A 190 -3.11 12.32 9.07
C ILE A 190 -3.73 13.66 9.50
N LYS A 191 -2.90 14.70 9.65
CA LYS A 191 -3.30 16.05 10.05
C LYS A 191 -4.38 16.60 9.12
N ARG A 192 -5.41 17.20 9.72
CA ARG A 192 -6.53 17.79 8.97
C ARG A 192 -6.03 18.85 8.00
N GLY A 193 -6.50 18.79 6.75
CA GLY A 193 -6.10 19.74 5.70
C GLY A 193 -4.96 19.25 4.80
N ALA A 194 -4.22 18.19 5.19
CA ALA A 194 -3.14 17.62 4.38
C ALA A 194 -3.63 17.10 3.03
N ALA A 195 -4.84 16.53 2.98
CA ALA A 195 -5.48 15.97 1.78
C ALA A 195 -6.34 16.96 0.99
N THR A 196 -6.11 18.28 1.13
CA THR A 196 -6.91 19.32 0.44
C THR A 196 -6.21 19.86 -0.81
N LYS A 197 -6.87 20.77 -1.54
CA LYS A 197 -6.29 21.47 -2.70
C LYS A 197 -5.60 22.80 -2.35
N GLY A 198 -5.62 23.21 -1.08
CA GLY A 198 -5.09 24.50 -0.63
C GLY A 198 -3.58 24.51 -0.39
N GLY A 199 -3.03 25.70 -0.16
CA GLY A 199 -1.60 25.89 0.12
C GLY A 199 -1.11 25.01 1.27
N GLY A 200 0.10 24.47 1.14
CA GLY A 200 0.70 23.56 2.13
C GLY A 200 0.18 22.11 2.14
N SER A 201 -0.83 21.75 1.35
CA SER A 201 -1.33 20.38 1.28
C SER A 201 -0.33 19.41 0.64
N ALA A 202 -0.57 18.10 0.73
CA ALA A 202 0.28 17.07 0.13
C ALA A 202 0.45 17.26 -1.39
N ARG A 203 -0.63 17.65 -2.09
CA ARG A 203 -0.57 17.98 -3.53
C ARG A 203 0.34 19.17 -3.78
N ARG A 204 0.30 20.18 -2.91
CA ARG A 204 1.18 21.35 -3.01
C ARG A 204 2.64 20.98 -2.72
N LEU A 205 2.90 20.12 -1.72
CA LEU A 205 4.25 19.62 -1.44
C LEU A 205 4.81 18.84 -2.63
N ALA A 206 4.04 17.95 -3.24
CA ALA A 206 4.47 17.20 -4.42
C ALA A 206 4.88 18.13 -5.58
N ALA A 207 4.20 19.27 -5.76
CA ALA A 207 4.56 20.29 -6.74
C ALA A 207 5.85 21.05 -6.37
N VAL A 208 6.05 21.37 -5.09
CA VAL A 208 7.26 22.03 -4.59
C VAL A 208 8.48 21.11 -4.69
N LEU A 209 8.33 19.83 -4.35
CA LEU A 209 9.40 18.84 -4.47
C LEU A 209 9.85 18.67 -5.93
N ASN A 210 8.90 18.65 -6.89
CA ASN A 210 9.24 18.63 -8.32
C ASN A 210 10.05 19.87 -8.74
N GLN A 211 9.78 21.02 -8.13
CA GLN A 211 10.57 22.22 -8.38
C GLN A 211 11.96 22.11 -7.76
N PHE A 212 12.05 21.59 -6.53
CA PHE A 212 13.33 21.43 -5.83
C PHE A 212 14.23 20.41 -6.50
N ASP A 213 13.68 19.36 -7.09
CA ASP A 213 14.42 18.35 -7.85
C ASP A 213 15.24 18.94 -9.02
N LEU A 214 14.86 20.13 -9.51
CA LEU A 214 15.60 20.84 -10.57
C LEU A 214 16.81 21.65 -10.05
N THR A 215 16.88 21.92 -8.75
CA THR A 215 17.87 22.88 -8.19
C THR A 215 18.61 22.36 -6.96
N TRP A 216 18.10 21.34 -6.29
CA TRP A 216 18.63 20.77 -5.06
C TRP A 216 18.77 19.26 -5.18
N ASP A 217 19.77 18.68 -4.55
CA ASP A 217 19.82 17.24 -4.32
C ASP A 217 18.85 16.87 -3.18
N ILE A 218 17.57 16.69 -3.52
CA ILE A 218 16.53 16.27 -2.58
C ILE A 218 16.70 14.82 -2.11
N HIS A 219 17.53 14.02 -2.80
CA HIS A 219 17.75 12.62 -2.45
C HIS A 219 18.79 12.46 -1.34
N GLY A 220 19.82 13.32 -1.32
CA GLY A 220 20.82 13.38 -0.25
C GLY A 220 20.46 14.30 0.91
N MET A 221 19.47 15.19 0.76
CA MET A 221 19.15 16.21 1.77
C MET A 221 18.52 15.62 3.04
N PRO A 222 18.95 16.03 4.25
CA PRO A 222 18.28 15.65 5.50
C PRO A 222 16.85 16.22 5.59
N SER A 223 15.95 15.52 6.29
CA SER A 223 14.54 15.93 6.43
C SER A 223 14.40 17.34 7.01
N SER A 224 15.16 17.67 8.06
CA SER A 224 15.16 19.00 8.69
C SER A 224 15.47 20.12 7.70
N ARG A 225 16.46 19.92 6.83
CA ARG A 225 16.83 20.89 5.81
C ARG A 225 15.76 21.01 4.72
N MET A 226 15.14 19.90 4.31
CA MET A 226 14.01 19.96 3.38
C MET A 226 12.88 20.80 3.97
N LEU A 227 12.54 20.57 5.25
CA LEU A 227 11.51 21.32 5.93
C LEU A 227 11.85 22.80 6.02
N GLU A 228 13.09 23.18 6.34
CA GLU A 228 13.51 24.59 6.36
C GLU A 228 13.29 25.31 5.01
N LEU A 229 13.56 24.63 3.90
CA LEU A 229 13.41 25.19 2.55
C LEU A 229 11.95 25.37 2.11
N LEU A 230 11.00 24.68 2.76
CA LEU A 230 9.60 24.75 2.35
C LEU A 230 9.02 26.16 2.53
N PRO A 231 8.20 26.63 1.58
CA PRO A 231 7.52 27.91 1.69
C PRO A 231 6.65 28.06 2.95
N ALA A 232 6.34 29.31 3.34
CA ALA A 232 5.58 29.61 4.55
C ALA A 232 4.17 28.97 4.60
N GLU A 233 3.59 28.59 3.45
CA GLU A 233 2.30 27.88 3.37
C GLU A 233 2.29 26.54 4.12
N PHE A 234 3.46 25.93 4.35
CA PHE A 234 3.59 24.67 5.10
C PHE A 234 3.72 24.89 6.62
N ALA A 235 3.91 26.13 7.09
CA ALA A 235 4.13 26.42 8.52
C ALA A 235 3.00 25.92 9.42
N ARG A 236 1.75 25.93 8.93
CA ARG A 236 0.57 25.42 9.63
C ARG A 236 0.64 23.93 9.99
N PHE A 237 1.54 23.17 9.37
CA PHE A 237 1.75 21.74 9.60
C PHE A 237 2.97 21.44 10.46
N ARG A 238 3.87 22.43 10.66
CA ARG A 238 5.08 22.29 11.49
C ARG A 238 4.81 22.48 12.98
N ALA A 239 3.75 23.19 13.32
CA ALA A 239 3.31 23.42 14.69
C ALA A 239 2.19 22.42 15.04
N ALA A 240 2.57 21.19 15.39
CA ALA A 240 1.73 20.24 16.09
C ALA A 240 2.62 19.32 16.91
#